data_AF-A0A146G9N4-F1
#
_entry.id   AF-A0A146G9N4-F1
#
_cell.length_a   1.000
_cell.length_b   1.000
_cell.length_c   1.000
_cell.angle_alpha   90.00
_cell.angle_beta   90.00
_cell.angle_gamma   90.00
#
_symmetry.space_group_name_H-M   'P 1'
#
loop_
_entity.id
_entity.type
_entity.pdbx_description
1 polymer ?
#
loop_
_entity_poly.entity_id
_entity_poly.type
_entity_poly.pdbx_seq_one_letter_code
_entity_poly.pdbx_strand_id
1 'polypeptide(L)'
;MTPQEKKRLSLLKDRRNCFGQNDKASRKGIRFRKRWLNRCYRKSEHQALRSADVDAMEQDLLGIKRKQWRKMPDIPLGRVIQGNRASDLKWRFCQESARNPDLLDGLQAFLLAQGVQGGQLSATMKCAREMVFDFSSSDGKLDSGAAFGIAEFLRHHRQR
;
A
#
# COMPACT_ATOMS: atom_id res chain seq x y z
N MET A 1 15.60 2.57 -27.51
CA MET A 1 14.85 2.88 -26.28
C MET A 1 13.76 3.91 -26.60
N THR A 2 12.51 3.47 -26.65
CA THR A 2 11.36 4.33 -26.97
C THR A 2 11.01 5.28 -25.82
N PRO A 3 10.29 6.40 -26.05
CA PRO A 3 9.80 7.26 -24.99
C PRO A 3 8.96 6.51 -23.93
N GLN A 4 8.18 5.52 -24.36
CA GLN A 4 7.34 4.68 -23.50
C GLN A 4 8.21 3.78 -22.59
N GLU A 5 9.27 3.19 -23.15
CA GLU A 5 10.26 2.41 -22.37
C GLU A 5 11.02 3.27 -21.36
N LYS A 6 11.42 4.49 -21.75
CA LYS A 6 12.05 5.46 -20.85
C LYS A 6 11.15 5.76 -19.66
N LYS A 7 9.88 6.05 -19.91
CA LYS A 7 8.89 6.31 -18.87
C LYS A 7 8.68 5.11 -17.95
N ARG A 8 8.54 3.90 -18.53
CA ARG A 8 8.39 2.65 -17.75
C ARG A 8 9.58 2.43 -16.82
N LEU A 9 10.80 2.58 -17.34
CA LEU A 9 12.01 2.38 -16.54
C LEU A 9 12.18 3.47 -15.46
N SER A 10 11.83 4.72 -15.77
CA SER A 10 11.82 5.80 -14.77
C SER A 10 10.85 5.49 -13.62
N LEU A 11 9.64 5.01 -13.92
CA LEU A 11 8.62 4.68 -12.91
C LEU A 11 9.00 3.49 -12.01
N LEU A 12 9.81 2.57 -12.53
CA LEU A 12 10.35 1.44 -11.77
C LEU A 12 11.54 1.85 -10.89
N LYS A 13 12.38 2.76 -11.37
CA LYS A 13 13.62 3.18 -10.69
C LYS A 13 13.41 4.29 -9.65
N ASP A 14 12.51 5.25 -9.90
CA ASP A 14 12.17 6.28 -8.90
C ASP A 14 11.38 5.63 -7.75
N ARG A 15 11.84 5.79 -6.51
CA ARG A 15 11.23 5.22 -5.30
C ARG A 15 10.87 6.34 -4.33
N ARG A 16 9.66 6.27 -3.76
CA ARG A 16 9.12 7.26 -2.83
C ARG A 16 8.84 6.64 -1.47
N ASN A 17 9.10 7.43 -0.43
CA ASN A 17 8.73 7.08 0.94
C ASN A 17 7.21 7.16 1.08
N CYS A 18 6.56 6.02 1.32
CA CYS A 18 5.11 5.89 1.47
C CYS A 18 4.66 5.74 2.92
N PHE A 19 5.58 5.78 3.90
CA PHE A 19 5.28 5.48 5.30
C PHE A 19 4.66 6.66 6.06
N GLY A 20 4.04 7.63 5.37
CA GLY A 20 3.42 8.82 5.97
C GLY A 20 4.39 9.75 6.71
N GLN A 21 5.69 9.43 6.69
CA GLN A 21 6.73 10.20 7.37
C GLN A 21 7.27 11.28 6.45
N ASN A 22 7.43 12.50 6.98
CA ASN A 22 8.23 13.53 6.34
C ASN A 22 9.65 12.99 6.06
N ASP A 23 10.27 13.40 4.96
CA ASP A 23 11.64 13.05 4.60
C ASP A 23 12.63 13.22 5.77
N LYS A 24 12.48 14.28 6.57
CA LYS A 24 13.31 14.54 7.76
C LYS A 24 13.10 13.50 8.88
N ALA A 25 11.89 12.96 9.01
CA ALA A 25 11.56 11.97 10.04
C ALA A 25 12.23 10.62 9.75
N SER A 26 12.33 10.22 8.47
CA SER A 26 13.01 8.97 8.10
C SER A 26 14.49 8.98 8.54
N ARG A 27 15.20 10.09 8.31
CA ARG A 27 16.62 10.26 8.67
C ARG A 27 16.83 10.11 10.19
N LYS A 28 15.97 10.74 10.99
CA LYS A 28 15.99 10.65 12.45
C LYS A 28 15.61 9.26 12.95
N GLY A 29 14.56 8.67 12.39
CA GLY A 29 14.05 7.35 12.75
C GLY A 29 15.07 6.24 12.54
N ILE A 30 15.79 6.26 11.41
CA ILE A 30 16.85 5.29 11.11
C ILE A 30 17.96 5.36 12.17
N ARG A 31 18.47 6.56 12.45
CA ARG A 31 19.51 6.76 13.48
C ARG A 31 19.04 6.32 14.86
N PHE A 32 17.81 6.68 15.21
CA PHE A 32 17.19 6.30 16.48
C PHE A 32 17.07 4.78 16.63
N ARG A 33 16.55 4.09 15.62
CA ARG A 33 16.35 2.63 15.68
C ARG A 33 17.67 1.88 15.79
N LYS A 34 18.69 2.28 15.02
CA LYS A 34 20.06 1.73 15.14
C LYS A 34 20.62 1.91 16.55
N ARG A 35 20.49 3.12 17.11
CA ARG A 35 20.95 3.43 18.48
C ARG A 35 20.21 2.58 19.51
N TRP A 36 18.89 2.47 19.39
CA TRP A 36 18.04 1.72 20.31
C TRP A 36 18.40 0.24 20.31
N LEU A 37 18.57 -0.38 19.14
CA LEU A 37 18.99 -1.79 19.04
C LEU A 37 20.35 -2.06 19.69
N ASN A 38 21.33 -1.20 19.45
CA ASN A 38 22.65 -1.34 20.08
C ASN A 38 22.58 -1.16 21.60
N ARG A 39 21.71 -0.25 22.07
CA ARG A 39 21.49 -0.07 23.51
C ARG A 39 20.85 -1.30 24.14
N CYS A 40 19.82 -1.87 23.52
CA CYS A 40 19.18 -3.09 24.00
C CYS A 40 20.16 -4.26 24.04
N TYR A 41 20.97 -4.43 22.98
CA TYR A 41 21.98 -5.48 22.90
C TYR A 41 23.05 -5.35 23.99
N ARG A 42 23.63 -4.15 24.18
CA ARG A 42 24.58 -3.93 25.28
C ARG A 42 23.94 -4.11 26.66
N LYS A 43 22.68 -3.74 26.81
CA LYS A 43 21.96 -3.96 28.09
C LYS A 43 21.83 -5.46 28.39
N SER A 44 21.51 -6.29 27.40
CA SER A 44 21.48 -7.75 27.59
C SER A 44 22.87 -8.30 27.91
N GLU A 45 23.93 -7.86 27.22
CA GLU A 45 25.30 -8.29 27.51
C GLU A 45 25.69 -7.91 28.95
N HIS A 46 25.47 -6.66 29.36
CA HIS A 46 25.76 -6.22 30.72
C HIS A 46 24.92 -6.93 31.78
N GLN A 47 23.73 -7.42 31.44
CA GLN A 47 22.91 -8.19 32.36
C GLN A 47 23.48 -9.61 32.54
N ALA A 48 23.91 -10.26 31.45
CA ALA A 48 24.60 -11.55 31.52
C ALA A 48 25.93 -11.45 32.29
N LEU A 49 26.72 -10.39 32.07
CA LEU A 49 27.98 -10.14 32.78
C LEU A 49 27.82 -9.89 34.29
N ARG A 50 26.60 -9.69 34.80
CA ARG A 50 26.34 -9.49 36.23
C ARG A 50 26.03 -10.80 36.97
N SER A 51 26.00 -11.95 36.28
CA SER A 51 25.89 -13.24 36.95
C SER A 51 27.16 -13.51 37.79
N ALA A 52 27.00 -14.17 38.93
CA ALA A 52 28.13 -14.49 39.82
C ALA A 52 28.89 -15.75 39.38
N ASP A 53 28.35 -16.50 38.42
CA ASP A 53 28.90 -17.75 37.91
C ASP A 53 29.57 -17.49 36.56
N VAL A 54 30.91 -17.63 36.53
CA VAL A 54 31.77 -17.34 35.38
C VAL A 54 31.51 -18.30 34.23
N ASP A 55 31.19 -19.56 34.52
CA ASP A 55 30.97 -20.58 33.50
C ASP A 55 29.58 -20.40 32.85
N ALA A 56 28.57 -20.06 33.64
CA ALA A 56 27.25 -19.68 33.13
C ALA A 56 27.28 -18.36 32.33
N MET A 57 28.15 -17.42 32.71
CA MET A 57 28.31 -16.12 32.03
C MET A 57 28.74 -16.28 30.57
N GLU A 58 29.71 -17.14 30.28
CA GLU A 58 30.19 -17.36 28.91
C GLU A 58 29.08 -17.94 28.02
N GLN A 59 28.34 -18.93 28.55
CA GLN A 59 27.23 -19.56 27.85
C GLN A 59 26.08 -18.57 27.57
N ASP A 60 25.74 -17.71 28.54
CA ASP A 60 24.72 -16.68 28.40
C ASP A 60 25.10 -15.64 27.33
N LEU A 61 26.36 -15.20 27.30
CA LEU A 61 26.86 -14.26 26.29
C LEU A 61 26.77 -14.83 24.88
N LEU A 62 27.14 -16.10 24.69
CA LEU A 62 27.01 -16.79 23.40
C LEU A 62 25.54 -16.90 22.95
N GLY A 63 24.60 -16.94 23.90
CA GLY A 63 23.16 -16.94 23.63
C GLY A 63 22.60 -15.59 23.16
N ILE A 64 23.26 -14.47 23.48
CA ILE A 64 22.74 -13.13 23.17
C ILE A 64 22.98 -12.78 21.71
N LYS A 65 21.92 -12.81 20.90
CA LYS A 65 21.99 -12.42 19.48
C LYS A 65 21.53 -10.99 19.26
N ARG A 66 22.37 -10.21 18.58
CA ARG A 66 22.00 -8.86 18.13
C ARG A 66 20.89 -8.95 17.09
N LYS A 67 19.74 -8.32 17.38
CA LYS A 67 18.65 -8.14 16.41
C LYS A 67 19.16 -7.37 15.19
N GLN A 68 19.00 -7.97 14.01
CA GLN A 68 19.31 -7.30 12.75
C GLN A 68 18.19 -6.35 12.39
N TRP A 69 18.54 -5.09 12.12
CA TRP A 69 17.61 -4.12 11.56
C TRP A 69 18.05 -3.71 10.18
N ARG A 70 17.08 -3.67 9.27
CA ARG A 70 17.24 -3.21 7.90
C ARG A 70 16.15 -2.20 7.61
N LYS A 71 16.49 -1.12 6.92
CA LYS A 71 15.48 -0.18 6.39
C LYS A 71 14.65 -0.95 5.37
N MET A 72 13.32 -0.89 5.49
CA MET A 72 12.45 -1.38 4.43
C MET A 72 12.67 -0.54 3.17
N PRO A 73 12.69 -1.18 1.99
CA PRO A 73 12.93 -0.46 0.76
C PRO A 73 11.69 0.38 0.38
N ASP A 74 11.91 1.56 -0.20
CA ASP A 74 10.85 2.50 -0.57
C ASP A 74 10.00 1.95 -1.74
N ILE A 75 8.76 2.44 -1.95
CA ILE A 75 7.85 1.92 -3.00
C ILE A 75 8.16 2.60 -4.34
N PRO A 76 8.17 1.87 -5.48
CA PRO A 76 8.38 2.49 -6.80
C PRO A 76 7.27 3.49 -7.14
N LEU A 77 7.63 4.60 -7.78
CA LEU A 77 6.71 5.70 -8.12
C LEU A 77 5.52 5.22 -8.94
N GLY A 78 5.72 4.26 -9.86
CA GLY A 78 4.62 3.67 -10.63
C GLY A 78 3.50 3.09 -9.75
N ARG A 79 3.84 2.42 -8.65
CA ARG A 79 2.86 1.88 -7.68
C ARG A 79 2.15 2.99 -6.91
N VAL A 80 2.88 4.04 -6.54
CA VAL A 80 2.28 5.21 -5.86
C VAL A 80 1.26 5.90 -6.77
N ILE A 81 1.62 6.12 -8.03
CA ILE A 81 0.71 6.73 -9.01
C ILE A 81 -0.54 5.85 -9.24
N GLN A 82 -0.38 4.54 -9.35
CA GLN A 82 -1.50 3.62 -9.46
C GLN A 82 -2.42 3.69 -8.23
N GLY A 83 -1.85 3.70 -7.03
CA GLY A 83 -2.60 3.88 -5.79
C GLY A 83 -3.38 5.20 -5.78
N ASN A 84 -2.73 6.31 -6.10
CA ASN A 84 -3.38 7.63 -6.15
C ASN A 84 -4.53 7.67 -7.18
N ARG A 85 -4.35 7.04 -8.35
CA ARG A 85 -5.42 6.93 -9.37
C ARG A 85 -6.60 6.11 -8.86
N ALA A 86 -6.34 5.01 -8.16
CA ALA A 86 -7.38 4.18 -7.56
C ALA A 86 -8.14 4.95 -6.47
N SER A 87 -7.44 5.71 -5.62
CA SER A 87 -8.05 6.57 -4.60
C SER A 87 -8.90 7.68 -5.21
N ASP A 88 -8.41 8.35 -6.26
CA ASP A 88 -9.18 9.38 -6.99
C ASP A 88 -10.43 8.78 -7.64
N LEU A 89 -10.31 7.60 -8.26
CA LEU A 89 -11.45 6.89 -8.85
C LEU A 89 -12.48 6.52 -7.79
N LYS A 90 -12.05 5.94 -6.66
CA LYS A 90 -12.92 5.61 -5.52
C LYS A 90 -13.67 6.86 -5.06
N TRP A 91 -12.94 7.94 -4.81
CA TRP A 91 -13.53 9.20 -4.34
C TRP A 91 -14.56 9.75 -5.33
N ARG A 92 -14.25 9.78 -6.63
CA ARG A 92 -15.19 10.22 -7.67
C ARG A 92 -16.43 9.34 -7.74
N PHE A 93 -16.23 8.02 -7.67
CA PHE A 93 -17.34 7.07 -7.70
C PHE A 93 -18.28 7.27 -6.50
N CYS A 94 -17.74 7.41 -5.29
CA CYS A 94 -18.52 7.72 -4.09
C CYS A 94 -19.26 9.06 -4.20
N GLN A 95 -18.63 10.07 -4.81
CA GLN A 95 -19.30 11.36 -5.03
C GLN A 95 -20.47 11.27 -5.99
N GLU A 96 -20.30 10.58 -7.13
CA GLU A 96 -21.39 10.44 -8.09
C GLU A 96 -22.49 9.52 -7.55
N SER A 97 -22.16 8.50 -6.72
CA SER A 97 -23.19 7.66 -6.10
C SER A 97 -24.02 8.41 -5.06
N ALA A 98 -23.42 9.39 -4.39
CA ALA A 98 -24.15 10.27 -3.48
C ALA A 98 -25.11 11.22 -4.22
N ARG A 99 -24.83 11.54 -5.50
CA ARG A 99 -25.69 12.37 -6.34
C ARG A 99 -26.77 11.57 -7.06
N ASN A 100 -26.45 10.34 -7.44
CA ASN A 100 -27.36 9.46 -8.16
C ASN A 100 -27.45 8.09 -7.47
N PRO A 101 -28.58 7.77 -6.81
CA PRO A 101 -28.74 6.49 -6.12
C PRO A 101 -28.72 5.29 -7.08
N ASP A 102 -29.07 5.47 -8.36
CA ASP A 102 -29.15 4.41 -9.37
C ASP A 102 -27.80 4.17 -10.10
N LEU A 103 -26.71 4.78 -9.62
CA LEU A 103 -25.39 4.72 -10.28
C LEU A 103 -24.89 3.28 -10.45
N LEU A 104 -25.14 2.41 -9.46
CA LEU A 104 -24.72 1.01 -9.50
C LEU A 104 -25.47 0.22 -10.58
N ASP A 105 -26.76 0.50 -10.77
CA ASP A 105 -27.56 -0.15 -11.80
C ASP A 105 -27.14 0.32 -13.20
N GLY A 106 -26.83 1.62 -13.34
CA GLY A 106 -26.24 2.19 -14.55
C GLY A 106 -24.87 1.57 -14.89
N LEU A 107 -24.02 1.35 -13.89
CA LEU A 107 -22.74 0.67 -14.07
C LEU A 107 -22.93 -0.78 -14.53
N GLN A 108 -23.87 -1.51 -13.90
CA GLN A 108 -24.17 -2.88 -14.28
C GLN A 108 -24.67 -2.98 -15.73
N ALA A 109 -25.59 -2.10 -16.12
CA ALA A 109 -26.10 -2.03 -17.49
C ALA A 109 -24.98 -1.70 -18.50
N PHE A 110 -24.08 -0.77 -18.15
CA PHE A 110 -22.94 -0.42 -18.98
C PHE A 110 -21.98 -1.59 -19.17
N LEU A 111 -21.63 -2.31 -18.10
CA LEU A 111 -20.72 -3.46 -18.17
C LEU A 111 -21.33 -4.60 -19.00
N LEU A 112 -22.64 -4.85 -18.85
CA LEU A 112 -23.37 -5.81 -19.67
C LEU A 112 -23.37 -5.42 -21.15
N ALA A 113 -23.56 -4.14 -21.47
CA ALA A 113 -23.50 -3.63 -22.84
C ALA A 113 -22.10 -3.74 -23.46
N GLN A 114 -21.04 -3.70 -22.65
CA GLN A 114 -19.65 -3.97 -23.06
C GLN A 114 -19.34 -5.47 -23.18
N GLY A 115 -20.32 -6.36 -22.94
CA GLY A 115 -20.15 -7.80 -23.01
C GLY A 115 -19.44 -8.41 -21.79
N VAL A 116 -19.27 -7.67 -20.69
CA VAL A 116 -18.69 -8.20 -19.45
C VAL A 116 -19.72 -9.07 -18.74
N GLN A 117 -19.41 -10.36 -18.59
CA GLN A 117 -20.34 -11.34 -18.02
C GLN A 117 -19.67 -12.23 -16.95
N GLY A 118 -20.49 -12.99 -16.22
CA GLY A 118 -20.04 -14.00 -15.28
C GLY A 118 -19.23 -13.46 -14.09
N GLY A 119 -18.13 -14.13 -13.75
CA GLY A 119 -17.32 -13.82 -12.58
C GLY A 119 -16.70 -12.42 -12.59
N GLN A 120 -16.37 -11.86 -13.76
CA GLN A 120 -15.81 -10.52 -13.90
C GLN A 120 -16.83 -9.42 -13.56
N LEU A 121 -18.07 -9.59 -14.01
CA LEU A 121 -19.17 -8.67 -13.66
C LEU A 121 -19.43 -8.71 -12.15
N SER A 122 -19.56 -9.91 -11.59
CA SER A 122 -19.79 -10.10 -10.14
C SER A 122 -18.68 -9.47 -9.30
N ALA A 123 -17.41 -9.70 -9.65
CA ALA A 123 -16.27 -9.12 -8.94
C ALA A 123 -16.24 -7.59 -9.02
N THR A 124 -16.52 -7.03 -10.21
CA THR A 124 -16.54 -5.58 -10.42
C THR A 124 -17.69 -4.92 -9.66
N MET A 125 -18.89 -5.52 -9.71
CA MET A 125 -20.05 -5.03 -8.97
C MET A 125 -19.87 -5.15 -7.45
N LYS A 126 -19.24 -6.23 -6.97
CA LYS A 126 -18.85 -6.37 -5.56
C LYS A 126 -17.90 -5.26 -5.14
N CYS A 127 -16.83 -5.02 -5.90
CA CYS A 127 -15.91 -3.92 -5.65
C CYS A 127 -16.63 -2.55 -5.63
N ALA A 128 -17.49 -2.27 -6.61
CA ALA A 128 -18.22 -1.02 -6.71
C ALA A 128 -19.15 -0.80 -5.49
N ARG A 129 -19.85 -1.85 -5.06
CA ARG A 129 -20.68 -1.81 -3.84
C ARG A 129 -19.82 -1.55 -2.60
N GLU A 130 -18.72 -2.29 -2.42
CA GLU A 130 -17.79 -2.08 -1.31
C GLU A 130 -17.24 -0.64 -1.29
N MET A 131 -16.99 -0.02 -2.45
CA MET A 131 -16.56 1.38 -2.49
C MET A 131 -17.63 2.37 -2.00
N VAL A 132 -18.90 2.12 -2.29
CA VAL A 132 -20.02 2.98 -1.86
C VAL A 132 -20.31 2.79 -0.37
N PHE A 133 -20.30 1.55 0.12
CA PHE A 133 -20.70 1.23 1.49
C PHE A 133 -19.55 1.30 2.50
N ASP A 134 -18.30 0.96 2.12
CA ASP A 134 -17.12 1.01 2.99
C ASP A 134 -16.14 2.12 2.57
N PHE A 135 -16.44 3.33 3.03
CA PHE A 135 -15.53 4.47 2.88
C PHE A 135 -14.16 4.19 3.53
N SER A 136 -14.14 3.45 4.65
CA SER A 136 -12.95 3.19 5.48
C SER A 136 -12.11 1.98 5.06
N SER A 137 -12.61 1.06 4.22
CA SER A 137 -11.85 -0.14 3.87
C SER A 137 -10.72 0.20 2.91
N SER A 138 -9.50 0.18 3.44
CA SER A 138 -8.23 0.34 2.72
C SER A 138 -7.78 -0.93 1.98
N ASP A 139 -8.50 -2.04 2.17
CA ASP A 139 -8.00 -3.38 1.85
C ASP A 139 -8.60 -3.96 0.56
N GLY A 140 -9.68 -3.36 0.05
CA GLY A 140 -10.23 -3.64 -1.27
C GLY A 140 -9.29 -3.11 -2.36
N LYS A 141 -8.27 -3.88 -2.71
CA LYS A 141 -7.47 -3.61 -3.91
C LYS A 141 -8.42 -3.60 -5.10
N LEU A 142 -8.70 -2.40 -5.61
CA LEU A 142 -9.27 -2.18 -6.94
C LEU A 142 -8.45 -2.99 -7.94
N ASP A 143 -8.99 -4.12 -8.39
CA ASP A 143 -8.38 -4.85 -9.48
C ASP A 143 -8.36 -3.94 -10.72
N SER A 144 -7.28 -4.06 -11.50
CA SER A 144 -7.05 -3.28 -12.71
C SER A 144 -8.22 -3.34 -13.70
N GLY A 145 -8.90 -4.49 -13.80
CA GLY A 145 -10.10 -4.65 -14.65
C GLY A 145 -11.31 -3.89 -14.12
N ALA A 146 -11.60 -4.03 -12.83
CA ALA A 146 -12.71 -3.31 -12.18
C ALA A 146 -12.50 -1.78 -12.21
N ALA A 147 -11.26 -1.33 -11.98
CA ALA A 147 -10.90 0.09 -12.04
C ALA A 147 -11.10 0.67 -13.45
N PHE A 148 -10.77 -0.09 -14.49
CA PHE A 148 -10.96 0.33 -15.87
C PHE A 148 -12.45 0.49 -16.23
N GLY A 149 -13.27 -0.51 -15.91
CA GLY A 149 -14.72 -0.48 -16.19
C GLY A 149 -15.43 0.69 -15.51
N ILE A 150 -15.12 0.94 -14.23
CA ILE A 150 -15.69 2.08 -13.47
C ILE A 150 -15.22 3.42 -14.07
N ALA A 151 -13.94 3.53 -14.46
CA ALA A 151 -13.39 4.77 -15.02
C ALA A 151 -13.92 5.10 -16.42
N GLU A 152 -14.18 4.10 -17.27
CA GLU A 152 -14.88 4.30 -18.55
C GLU A 152 -16.34 4.73 -18.31
N PHE A 153 -17.06 4.04 -17.43
CA PHE A 153 -18.44 4.38 -17.09
C PHE A 153 -18.57 5.83 -16.60
N LEU A 154 -17.72 6.26 -15.65
CA LEU A 154 -17.75 7.64 -15.14
C LEU A 154 -17.42 8.69 -16.20
N ARG A 155 -16.57 8.37 -17.19
CA ARG A 155 -16.29 9.28 -18.32
C ARG A 155 -17.52 9.45 -19.20
N HIS A 156 -18.22 8.37 -19.53
CA HIS A 156 -19.42 8.40 -20.34
C HIS A 156 -20.62 9.01 -19.61
N HIS A 157 -20.78 8.72 -18.32
CA HIS A 157 -21.89 9.21 -17.51
C HIS A 157 -21.84 10.73 -17.30
N ARG A 158 -20.66 11.35 -17.30
CA ARG A 158 -20.51 12.81 -17.14
C ARG A 158 -20.66 13.60 -18.45
N GLN A 159 -20.70 12.93 -19.60
CA GLN A 159 -20.91 13.55 -20.91
C GLN A 159 -22.40 13.62 -21.32
N ARG A 160 -23.29 13.11 -20.48
CA ARG A 160 -24.75 13.21 -20.62
C ARG A 160 -25.28 14.19 -19.57
#